data_AF-A0A2N2KS62-F1
#
_entry.id   AF-A0A2N2KS62-F1
#
_cell.length_a   1.000
_cell.length_b   1.000
_cell.length_c   1.000
_cell.angle_alpha   90.00
_cell.angle_beta   90.00
_cell.angle_gamma   90.00
#
_symmetry.space_group_name_H-M   'P 1'
#
loop_
_entity.id
_entity.type
_entity.pdbx_description
1 polymer ?
#
loop_
_entity_poly.entity_id
_entity_poly.type
_entity_poly.pdbx_seq_one_letter_code
_entity_poly.pdbx_strand_id
1 'polypeptide(L)'
;MRRLPIYLLLDVSGSMRGEPIQALQDGLQILVSTLRQNPYALETAYLSIITFGPTAQQILPLTELVKFQAPALKAEGVGTSMGHAIKILVDKINKEVVKTTLESKGDWKPIVFLLTDGEPTDEFESAIKALKNTTTGIIVACAAGSDANTIVLKSITDNVLELNKLDKATAQSFFQWVSASISTSSQKIEQKKEVGSLDELPQLPADIKKATELRKGNEQSLNPYNTFDRQRALNKDKFGNIEGSDFDLAKDGAFEGYQIAILHLYTGEGFDFKAPERALHEKGFSIHRWADNPPSSSELKHVLETCCQLWLISDTYPKLSQQHIDIICDFYNSGKGLYLWGDNDPFHADADAISRKLFGIDMSGCEMGNKILTKKDSSKAGGFIEHAVTFGIDFLYEGITIAQFPHHNLFTTILYSSEGHPAIVVYDNNNKRAILDGGFTKLYCNWDTAGTGRYVKNAAAWLVNYEYFGKRR
;
A
#
# COMPACT_ATOMS: atom_id res chain seq x y z
N MET A 1 -16.84 36.64 2.47
CA MET A 1 -17.64 35.43 2.18
C MET A 1 -16.96 34.25 2.84
N ARG A 2 -17.70 33.26 3.36
CA ARG A 2 -17.09 32.11 4.08
C ARG A 2 -16.81 30.99 3.06
N ARG A 3 -15.67 30.32 3.15
CA ARG A 3 -15.33 29.19 2.28
C ARG A 3 -16.05 27.93 2.75
N LEU A 4 -16.41 27.05 1.82
CA LEU A 4 -16.91 25.69 2.06
C LEU A 4 -15.81 24.69 1.68
N PRO A 5 -15.06 24.16 2.67
CA PRO A 5 -14.02 23.17 2.42
C PRO A 5 -14.64 21.80 2.12
N ILE A 6 -14.14 21.14 1.09
CA ILE A 6 -14.58 19.81 0.64
C ILE A 6 -13.36 18.93 0.44
N TYR A 7 -13.31 17.79 1.13
CA TYR A 7 -12.23 16.82 1.04
C TYR A 7 -12.72 15.56 0.35
N LEU A 8 -12.04 15.17 -0.74
CA LEU A 8 -12.26 13.92 -1.45
C LEU A 8 -11.15 12.93 -1.07
N LEU A 9 -11.50 11.87 -0.37
CA LEU A 9 -10.63 10.73 -0.07
C LEU A 9 -10.91 9.65 -1.11
N LEU A 10 -9.93 9.41 -1.98
CA LEU A 10 -10.08 8.54 -3.15
C LEU A 10 -9.12 7.35 -3.06
N ASP A 11 -9.69 6.14 -3.07
CA ASP A 11 -8.90 4.90 -3.17
C ASP A 11 -8.22 4.82 -4.55
N VAL A 12 -6.92 4.56 -4.53
CA VAL A 12 -6.05 4.35 -5.70
C VAL A 12 -5.18 3.10 -5.49
N SER A 13 -5.63 2.15 -4.67
CA SER A 13 -4.98 0.86 -4.46
C SER A 13 -5.00 0.00 -5.72
N GLY A 14 -4.24 -1.11 -5.70
CA GLY A 14 -4.14 -2.04 -6.83
C GLY A 14 -5.48 -2.65 -7.28
N SER A 15 -6.51 -2.73 -6.42
CA SER A 15 -7.85 -3.21 -6.79
C SER A 15 -8.56 -2.28 -7.78
N MET A 16 -8.31 -0.97 -7.66
CA MET A 16 -8.90 0.07 -8.51
C MET A 16 -8.36 0.08 -9.95
N ARG A 17 -7.38 -0.76 -10.30
CA ARG A 17 -6.77 -0.77 -11.64
C ARG A 17 -7.74 -1.13 -12.75
N GLY A 18 -7.53 -0.51 -13.91
CA GLY A 18 -8.32 -0.76 -15.12
C GLY A 18 -9.52 0.17 -15.21
N GLU A 19 -10.72 -0.39 -15.36
CA GLU A 19 -11.96 0.38 -15.47
C GLU A 19 -12.25 1.26 -14.24
N PRO A 20 -12.06 0.82 -12.98
CA PRO A 20 -12.45 1.61 -11.81
C PRO A 20 -11.71 2.95 -11.67
N ILE A 21 -10.38 2.96 -11.83
CA ILE A 21 -9.57 4.20 -11.77
C ILE A 21 -9.90 5.16 -12.91
N GLN A 22 -10.20 4.64 -14.12
CA GLN A 22 -10.64 5.47 -15.23
C GLN A 22 -12.04 6.06 -14.98
N ALA A 23 -12.96 5.26 -14.44
CA ALA A 23 -14.29 5.72 -14.05
C ALA A 23 -14.21 6.81 -12.97
N LEU A 24 -13.31 6.63 -12.00
CA LEU A 24 -13.03 7.62 -10.96
C LEU A 24 -12.46 8.93 -11.53
N GLN A 25 -11.51 8.83 -12.46
CA GLN A 25 -10.94 9.99 -13.16
C GLN A 25 -12.01 10.75 -13.96
N ASP A 26 -12.82 10.04 -14.75
CA ASP A 26 -13.91 10.62 -15.54
C ASP A 26 -14.95 11.28 -14.64
N GLY A 27 -15.31 10.62 -13.53
CA GLY A 27 -16.24 11.14 -12.53
C GLY A 27 -15.76 12.44 -11.88
N LEU A 28 -14.47 12.51 -11.53
CA LEU A 28 -13.87 13.73 -10.97
C LEU A 28 -13.91 14.91 -11.97
N GLN A 29 -13.68 14.66 -13.27
CA GLN A 29 -13.82 15.70 -14.29
C GLN A 29 -15.26 16.22 -14.38
N ILE A 30 -16.24 15.30 -14.31
CA ILE A 30 -17.66 15.64 -14.31
C ILE A 30 -18.03 16.47 -13.09
N LEU A 31 -17.54 16.10 -11.90
CA LEU A 31 -17.73 16.87 -10.68
C LEU A 31 -17.31 18.33 -10.87
N VAL A 32 -16.06 18.55 -11.31
CA VAL A 32 -15.50 19.88 -11.50
C VAL A 32 -16.29 20.68 -12.53
N SER A 33 -16.60 20.07 -13.66
CA SER A 33 -17.36 20.74 -14.73
C SER A 33 -18.78 21.15 -14.28
N THR A 34 -19.44 20.30 -13.48
CA THR A 34 -20.78 20.56 -12.95
C THR A 34 -20.75 21.68 -11.91
N LEU A 35 -19.81 21.62 -10.97
CA LEU A 35 -19.67 22.66 -9.94
C LEU A 35 -19.36 24.04 -10.55
N ARG A 36 -18.58 24.10 -11.63
CA ARG A 36 -18.26 25.35 -12.33
C ARG A 36 -19.47 26.00 -13.03
N GLN A 37 -20.53 25.24 -13.29
CA GLN A 37 -21.76 25.78 -13.83
C GLN A 37 -22.65 26.41 -12.74
N ASN A 38 -22.33 26.20 -11.46
CA ASN A 38 -23.08 26.74 -10.34
C ASN A 38 -22.39 28.02 -9.79
N PRO A 39 -23.01 29.21 -9.94
CA PRO A 39 -22.46 30.47 -9.43
C PRO A 39 -22.13 30.46 -7.94
N TYR A 40 -22.97 29.83 -7.11
CA TYR A 40 -22.74 29.75 -5.67
C TYR A 40 -21.52 28.88 -5.34
N ALA A 41 -21.37 27.75 -6.02
CA ALA A 41 -20.23 26.86 -5.81
C ALA A 41 -18.91 27.51 -6.28
N LEU A 42 -18.94 28.31 -7.35
CA LEU A 42 -17.77 29.07 -7.82
C LEU A 42 -17.24 30.03 -6.75
N GLU A 43 -18.12 30.65 -5.96
CA GLU A 43 -17.73 31.62 -4.94
C GLU A 43 -17.35 30.98 -3.61
N THR A 44 -17.96 29.84 -3.25
CA THR A 44 -17.78 29.25 -1.92
C THR A 44 -16.95 27.97 -1.89
N ALA A 45 -16.90 27.17 -2.95
CA ALA A 45 -16.35 25.80 -2.88
C ALA A 45 -14.82 25.78 -2.99
N TYR A 46 -14.20 25.09 -2.03
CA TYR A 46 -12.77 24.78 -2.03
C TYR A 46 -12.61 23.27 -1.93
N LEU A 47 -11.84 22.68 -2.83
CA LEU A 47 -11.70 21.24 -2.98
C LEU A 47 -10.26 20.80 -2.65
N SER A 48 -10.12 19.71 -1.92
CA SER A 48 -8.85 19.02 -1.65
C SER A 48 -8.98 17.56 -2.07
N ILE A 49 -7.91 16.97 -2.63
CA ILE A 49 -7.85 15.54 -2.94
C ILE A 49 -6.78 14.87 -2.10
N ILE A 50 -7.20 13.84 -1.38
CA ILE A 50 -6.36 12.90 -0.66
C ILE A 50 -6.53 11.55 -1.33
N THR A 51 -5.45 10.99 -1.87
CA THR A 51 -5.45 9.65 -2.43
C THR A 51 -4.85 8.67 -1.46
N PHE A 52 -5.36 7.44 -1.42
CA PHE A 52 -4.82 6.38 -0.58
C PHE A 52 -4.79 5.04 -1.30
N GLY A 53 -3.72 4.29 -1.05
CA GLY A 53 -3.48 2.93 -1.54
C GLY A 53 -2.37 2.34 -0.67
N PRO A 54 -1.22 1.90 -1.22
CA PRO A 54 -0.08 1.47 -0.41
C PRO A 54 0.45 2.57 0.52
N THR A 55 0.30 3.82 0.10
CA THR A 55 0.57 5.02 0.89
C THR A 55 -0.61 5.98 0.76
N ALA A 56 -0.71 6.95 1.68
CA ALA A 56 -1.71 8.00 1.60
C ALA A 56 -1.03 9.37 1.49
N GLN A 57 -1.57 10.25 0.65
CA GLN A 57 -1.04 11.60 0.47
C GLN A 57 -2.11 12.57 -0.02
N GLN A 58 -1.96 13.85 0.33
CA GLN A 58 -2.74 14.94 -0.25
C GLN A 58 -2.06 15.38 -1.56
N ILE A 59 -2.62 14.96 -2.70
CA ILE A 59 -2.08 15.30 -4.02
C ILE A 59 -2.52 16.68 -4.52
N LEU A 60 -3.59 17.23 -3.93
CA LEU A 60 -4.05 18.57 -4.22
C LEU A 60 -4.52 19.24 -2.92
N PRO A 61 -3.88 20.35 -2.49
CA PRO A 61 -4.28 21.07 -1.29
C PRO A 61 -5.65 21.74 -1.46
N LEU A 62 -6.22 22.24 -0.37
CA LEU A 62 -7.51 22.93 -0.37
C LEU A 62 -7.48 24.15 -1.33
N THR A 63 -8.05 23.96 -2.52
CA THR A 63 -7.92 24.86 -3.66
C THR A 63 -9.30 25.36 -4.09
N GLU A 64 -9.39 26.65 -4.38
CA GLU A 64 -10.59 27.30 -4.93
C GLU A 64 -11.02 26.64 -6.26
N LEU A 65 -12.33 26.41 -6.44
CA LEU A 65 -12.88 25.70 -7.59
C LEU A 65 -12.44 26.27 -8.96
N VAL A 66 -12.27 27.59 -9.05
CA VAL A 66 -11.82 28.28 -10.27
C VAL A 66 -10.40 27.85 -10.68
N LYS A 67 -9.52 27.62 -9.69
CA LYS A 67 -8.12 27.22 -9.88
C LYS A 67 -7.94 25.70 -9.87
N PHE A 68 -8.96 24.96 -9.46
CA PHE A 68 -8.90 23.53 -9.32
C PHE A 68 -8.66 22.83 -10.67
N GLN A 69 -7.62 22.00 -10.75
CA GLN A 69 -7.42 21.11 -11.89
C GLN A 69 -7.42 19.68 -11.35
N ALA A 70 -8.31 18.85 -11.90
CA ALA A 70 -8.39 17.46 -11.50
C ALA A 70 -7.06 16.75 -11.85
N PRO A 71 -6.33 16.22 -10.87
CA PRO A 71 -5.07 15.54 -11.10
C PRO A 71 -5.30 14.21 -11.82
N ALA A 72 -4.24 13.72 -12.47
CA ALA A 72 -4.21 12.34 -12.95
C ALA A 72 -4.11 11.38 -11.75
N LEU A 73 -5.03 10.42 -11.68
CA LEU A 73 -5.05 9.37 -10.68
C LEU A 73 -4.40 8.12 -11.29
N LYS A 74 -3.58 7.45 -10.49
CA LYS A 74 -2.93 6.20 -10.90
C LYS A 74 -3.13 5.17 -9.79
N ALA A 75 -3.68 4.03 -10.16
CA ALA A 75 -3.89 2.93 -9.24
C ALA A 75 -2.58 2.13 -9.07
N GLU A 76 -2.04 2.10 -7.86
CA GLU A 76 -0.69 1.61 -7.58
C GLU A 76 -0.63 0.68 -6.36
N GLY A 77 0.37 -0.20 -6.40
CA GLY A 77 0.78 -1.10 -5.31
C GLY A 77 -0.26 -2.01 -4.65
N VAL A 78 0.17 -2.64 -3.56
CA VAL A 78 -0.62 -3.50 -2.68
C VAL A 78 -0.92 -2.76 -1.38
N GLY A 79 -2.18 -2.80 -0.95
CA GLY A 79 -2.64 -2.20 0.30
C GLY A 79 -3.54 -0.98 0.09
N THR A 80 -4.32 -0.68 1.14
CA THR A 80 -5.31 0.39 1.21
C THR A 80 -5.14 1.09 2.57
N SER A 81 -4.23 2.07 2.63
CA SER A 81 -3.82 2.82 3.82
C SER A 81 -4.85 3.87 4.23
N MET A 82 -6.08 3.43 4.48
CA MET A 82 -7.22 4.29 4.80
C MET A 82 -7.05 4.97 6.16
N GLY A 83 -6.46 4.29 7.14
CA GLY A 83 -6.16 4.86 8.46
C GLY A 83 -5.23 6.07 8.35
N HIS A 84 -4.15 5.94 7.58
CA HIS A 84 -3.24 7.03 7.26
C HIS A 84 -3.94 8.16 6.51
N ALA A 85 -4.81 7.84 5.54
CA ALA A 85 -5.58 8.84 4.80
C ALA A 85 -6.47 9.69 5.73
N ILE A 86 -7.11 9.05 6.72
CA ILE A 86 -7.92 9.73 7.73
C ILE A 86 -7.03 10.58 8.65
N LYS A 87 -5.84 10.11 9.03
CA LYS A 87 -4.87 10.91 9.81
C LYS A 87 -4.45 12.18 9.04
N ILE A 88 -4.17 12.06 7.74
CA ILE A 88 -3.88 13.21 6.86
C ILE A 88 -5.09 14.15 6.82
N LEU A 89 -6.31 13.63 6.61
CA LEU A 89 -7.52 14.43 6.59
C LEU A 89 -7.66 15.27 7.86
N VAL A 90 -7.50 14.67 9.04
CA VAL A 90 -7.58 15.37 10.33
C VAL A 90 -6.51 16.47 10.43
N ASP A 91 -5.27 16.17 10.06
CA ASP A 91 -4.18 17.16 10.05
C ASP A 91 -4.49 18.34 9.11
N LYS A 92 -4.98 18.05 7.89
CA LYS A 92 -5.30 19.06 6.88
C LYS A 92 -6.49 19.91 7.26
N ILE A 93 -7.56 19.33 7.81
CA ILE A 93 -8.68 20.11 8.34
C ILE A 93 -8.20 21.08 9.42
N ASN A 94 -7.36 20.62 10.35
CA ASN A 94 -6.86 21.47 11.43
C ASN A 94 -5.95 22.61 10.95
N LYS A 95 -5.25 22.44 9.83
CA LYS A 95 -4.32 23.43 9.27
C LYS A 95 -4.96 24.38 8.25
N GLU A 96 -5.87 23.88 7.41
CA GLU A 96 -6.37 24.60 6.24
C GLU A 96 -7.73 25.28 6.49
N VAL A 97 -8.53 24.74 7.42
CA VAL A 97 -9.87 25.26 7.74
C VAL A 97 -9.77 26.34 8.81
N VAL A 98 -10.20 27.55 8.47
CA VAL A 98 -10.18 28.70 9.37
C VAL A 98 -11.36 28.62 10.33
N LYS A 99 -11.10 28.57 11.63
CA LYS A 99 -12.15 28.52 12.66
C LYS A 99 -12.78 29.90 12.86
N THR A 100 -14.05 29.92 13.22
CA THR A 100 -14.73 31.17 13.61
C THR A 100 -14.17 31.67 14.93
N THR A 101 -13.85 32.96 14.97
CA THR A 101 -13.40 33.67 16.18
C THR A 101 -14.46 34.67 16.62
N LEU A 102 -14.26 35.35 17.75
CA LEU A 102 -15.13 36.46 18.18
C LEU A 102 -15.10 37.64 17.20
N GLU A 103 -14.01 37.79 16.45
CA GLU A 103 -13.73 38.94 15.59
C GLU A 103 -14.07 38.67 14.12
N SER A 104 -13.99 37.42 13.68
CA SER A 104 -14.18 37.03 12.28
C SER A 104 -14.89 35.70 12.11
N LYS A 105 -15.79 35.65 11.12
CA LYS A 105 -16.41 34.39 10.69
C LYS A 105 -15.40 33.58 9.91
N GLY A 106 -15.14 32.36 10.37
CA GLY A 106 -14.26 31.41 9.69
C GLY A 106 -14.98 30.68 8.56
N ASP A 107 -14.40 29.58 8.11
CA ASP A 107 -14.97 28.71 7.10
C ASP A 107 -16.19 27.96 7.63
N TRP A 108 -16.98 27.41 6.71
CA TRP A 108 -18.00 26.43 7.04
C TRP A 108 -17.37 25.10 7.45
N LYS A 109 -18.15 24.28 8.14
CA LYS A 109 -17.73 22.94 8.52
C LYS A 109 -17.40 22.13 7.25
N PRO A 110 -16.27 21.43 7.20
CA PRO A 110 -15.82 20.72 6.01
C PRO A 110 -16.77 19.55 5.68
N ILE A 111 -16.99 19.32 4.38
CA ILE A 111 -17.69 18.14 3.87
C ILE A 111 -16.64 17.13 3.40
N VAL A 112 -16.82 15.85 3.72
CA VAL A 112 -15.87 14.78 3.39
C VAL A 112 -16.58 13.71 2.59
N PHE A 113 -16.01 13.32 1.45
CA PHE A 113 -16.43 12.17 0.67
C PHE A 113 -15.30 11.15 0.63
N LEU A 114 -15.55 9.93 1.07
CA LEU A 114 -14.63 8.80 1.01
C LEU A 114 -15.17 7.77 0.03
N LEU A 115 -14.37 7.38 -0.97
CA LEU A 115 -14.69 6.32 -1.92
C LEU A 115 -13.63 5.24 -1.84
N THR A 116 -14.06 3.98 -1.65
CA THR A 116 -13.18 2.81 -1.52
C THR A 116 -13.84 1.58 -2.13
N ASP A 117 -13.06 0.71 -2.76
CA ASP A 117 -13.52 -0.61 -3.23
C ASP A 117 -13.02 -1.76 -2.35
N GLY A 118 -12.07 -1.49 -1.45
CA GLY A 118 -11.47 -2.47 -0.57
C GLY A 118 -11.60 -2.17 0.93
N GLU A 119 -10.98 -3.04 1.73
CA GLU A 119 -10.86 -2.91 3.18
C GLU A 119 -9.52 -2.24 3.55
N PRO A 120 -9.44 -1.53 4.70
CA PRO A 120 -8.16 -0.99 5.16
C PRO A 120 -7.11 -2.09 5.39
N THR A 121 -5.86 -1.77 5.05
CA THR A 121 -4.68 -2.61 5.31
C THR A 121 -3.71 -1.93 6.27
N ASP A 122 -4.17 -0.99 7.07
CA ASP A 122 -3.38 -0.29 8.08
C ASP A 122 -4.22 -0.08 9.35
N GLU A 123 -3.59 0.39 10.42
CA GLU A 123 -4.31 0.72 11.66
C GLU A 123 -5.16 1.99 11.44
N PHE A 124 -6.48 1.86 11.63
CA PHE A 124 -7.44 2.93 11.30
C PHE A 124 -8.27 3.39 12.50
N GLU A 125 -8.32 2.64 13.59
CA GLU A 125 -9.19 2.92 14.74
C GLU A 125 -8.81 4.21 15.46
N SER A 126 -7.52 4.43 15.68
CA SER A 126 -6.99 5.67 16.26
C SER A 126 -7.30 6.87 15.35
N ALA A 127 -7.24 6.67 14.04
CA ALA A 127 -7.56 7.68 13.04
C ALA A 127 -9.06 8.06 13.09
N ILE A 128 -9.95 7.07 13.18
CA ILE A 128 -11.39 7.29 13.33
C ILE A 128 -11.69 8.01 14.63
N LYS A 129 -11.03 7.66 15.73
CA LYS A 129 -11.18 8.37 17.01
C LYS A 129 -10.76 9.84 16.88
N ALA A 130 -9.65 10.12 16.21
CA ALA A 130 -9.21 11.50 15.94
C ALA A 130 -10.20 12.26 15.05
N LEU A 131 -10.75 11.61 14.02
CA LEU A 131 -11.76 12.18 13.13
C LEU A 131 -13.05 12.54 13.87
N LYS A 132 -13.53 11.67 14.77
CA LYS A 132 -14.72 11.93 15.61
C LYS A 132 -14.55 13.14 16.55
N ASN A 133 -13.31 13.47 16.91
CA ASN A 133 -12.99 14.67 17.71
C ASN A 133 -12.74 15.92 16.85
N THR A 134 -12.75 15.80 15.52
CA THR A 134 -12.52 16.90 14.58
C THR A 134 -13.86 17.50 14.18
N THR A 135 -13.96 18.83 14.14
CA THR A 135 -15.20 19.51 13.75
C THR A 135 -15.44 19.39 12.25
N THR A 136 -16.28 18.43 11.86
CA THR A 136 -16.72 18.22 10.47
C THR A 136 -18.20 18.54 10.29
N GLY A 137 -18.61 18.75 9.04
CA GLY A 137 -20.01 18.81 8.64
C GLY A 137 -20.49 17.40 8.35
N ILE A 138 -20.77 17.12 7.07
CA ILE A 138 -21.19 15.80 6.62
C ILE A 138 -19.96 15.00 6.16
N ILE A 139 -19.87 13.76 6.62
CA ILE A 139 -18.96 12.75 6.09
C ILE A 139 -19.82 11.72 5.38
N VAL A 140 -19.54 11.43 4.11
CA VAL A 140 -20.19 10.38 3.31
C VAL A 140 -19.13 9.36 2.93
N ALA A 141 -19.37 8.09 3.24
CA ALA A 141 -18.49 6.99 2.86
C ALA A 141 -19.19 6.14 1.79
N CYS A 142 -18.48 5.77 0.73
CA CYS A 142 -19.03 5.13 -0.43
C CYS A 142 -18.28 3.82 -0.69
N ALA A 143 -18.98 2.71 -0.47
CA ALA A 143 -18.51 1.35 -0.71
C ALA A 143 -18.79 0.97 -2.16
N ALA A 144 -17.74 0.84 -2.97
CA ALA A 144 -17.85 0.40 -4.34
C ALA A 144 -17.58 -1.10 -4.47
N GLY A 145 -18.52 -1.85 -5.03
CA GLY A 145 -18.37 -3.28 -5.25
C GLY A 145 -18.56 -4.14 -3.99
N SER A 146 -18.47 -5.45 -4.18
CA SER A 146 -18.67 -6.47 -3.14
C SER A 146 -17.52 -6.58 -2.13
N ASP A 147 -16.36 -6.03 -2.46
CA ASP A 147 -15.15 -6.21 -1.66
C ASP A 147 -15.00 -5.11 -0.58
N ALA A 148 -15.73 -3.99 -0.73
CA ALA A 148 -15.76 -2.93 0.26
C ALA A 148 -16.46 -3.37 1.56
N ASN A 149 -15.87 -3.04 2.70
CA ASN A 149 -16.40 -3.39 4.02
C ASN A 149 -17.29 -2.29 4.59
N THR A 150 -18.61 -2.48 4.54
CA THR A 150 -19.55 -1.47 5.02
C THR A 150 -19.58 -1.37 6.55
N ILE A 151 -19.16 -2.41 7.28
CA ILE A 151 -19.00 -2.35 8.75
C ILE A 151 -17.91 -1.34 9.13
N VAL A 152 -16.75 -1.40 8.46
CA VAL A 152 -15.65 -0.46 8.67
C VAL A 152 -16.10 0.96 8.31
N LEU A 153 -16.71 1.15 7.14
CA LEU A 153 -17.20 2.47 6.73
C LEU A 153 -18.25 3.04 7.69
N LYS A 154 -19.11 2.19 8.26
CA LYS A 154 -20.09 2.59 9.27
C LYS A 154 -19.45 3.06 10.58
N SER A 155 -18.25 2.57 10.90
CA SER A 155 -17.50 3.06 12.06
C SER A 155 -16.96 4.48 11.87
N ILE A 156 -16.77 4.91 10.61
CA ILE A 156 -16.34 6.26 10.20
C ILE A 156 -17.54 7.22 10.21
N THR A 157 -18.65 6.85 9.58
CA THR A 157 -19.83 7.71 9.43
C THR A 157 -21.13 6.92 9.35
N ASP A 158 -22.25 7.53 9.78
CA ASP A 158 -23.58 6.95 9.61
C ASP A 158 -24.09 6.97 8.16
N ASN A 159 -23.44 7.75 7.31
CA ASN A 159 -23.78 8.03 5.93
C ASN A 159 -22.99 7.14 4.98
N VAL A 160 -23.28 5.84 5.03
CA VAL A 160 -22.66 4.85 4.13
C VAL A 160 -23.55 4.64 2.91
N LEU A 161 -22.98 4.85 1.73
CA LEU A 161 -23.59 4.57 0.43
C LEU A 161 -22.92 3.35 -0.20
N GLU A 162 -23.69 2.58 -0.95
CA GLU A 162 -23.22 1.43 -1.70
C GLU A 162 -23.45 1.63 -3.19
N LEU A 163 -22.45 1.26 -3.97
CA LEU A 163 -22.56 1.11 -5.42
C LEU A 163 -22.19 -0.32 -5.81
N ASN A 164 -22.94 -0.91 -6.73
CA ASN A 164 -22.77 -2.31 -7.14
C ASN A 164 -21.37 -2.60 -7.72
N LYS A 165 -20.80 -1.62 -8.43
CA LYS A 165 -19.45 -1.63 -8.99
C LYS A 165 -19.01 -0.20 -9.27
N LEU A 166 -17.71 0.03 -9.36
CA LEU A 166 -17.16 1.29 -9.85
C LEU A 166 -16.92 1.20 -11.36
N ASP A 167 -17.98 1.39 -12.13
CA ASP A 167 -17.89 1.58 -13.58
C ASP A 167 -18.15 3.04 -13.95
N LYS A 168 -18.01 3.34 -15.25
CA LYS A 168 -18.21 4.68 -15.76
C LYS A 168 -19.60 5.25 -15.42
N ALA A 169 -20.67 4.48 -15.56
CA ALA A 169 -22.02 4.99 -15.36
C ALA A 169 -22.28 5.31 -13.89
N THR A 170 -21.92 4.40 -13.00
CA THR A 170 -22.15 4.54 -11.56
C THR A 170 -21.24 5.60 -10.93
N ALA A 171 -19.98 5.72 -11.39
CA ALA A 171 -19.12 6.83 -10.98
C ALA A 171 -19.70 8.18 -11.43
N GLN A 172 -20.24 8.28 -12.65
CA GLN A 172 -20.91 9.48 -13.13
C GLN A 172 -22.11 9.86 -12.25
N SER A 173 -23.00 8.92 -11.96
CA SER A 173 -24.15 9.14 -11.06
C SER A 173 -23.70 9.63 -9.68
N PHE A 174 -22.65 9.02 -9.12
CA PHE A 174 -22.12 9.41 -7.82
C PHE A 174 -21.58 10.83 -7.83
N PHE A 175 -20.69 11.17 -8.76
CA PHE A 175 -20.09 12.51 -8.81
C PHE A 175 -21.09 13.61 -9.20
N GLN A 176 -22.12 13.28 -9.98
CA GLN A 176 -23.26 14.18 -10.20
C GLN A 176 -24.01 14.45 -8.90
N TRP A 177 -24.30 13.40 -8.11
CA TRP A 177 -24.95 13.56 -6.80
C TRP A 177 -24.07 14.34 -5.81
N VAL A 178 -22.76 14.09 -5.78
CA VAL A 178 -21.81 14.86 -4.96
C VAL A 178 -21.83 16.34 -5.37
N SER A 179 -21.81 16.63 -6.66
CA SER A 179 -21.88 18.01 -7.18
C SER A 179 -23.18 18.70 -6.80
N ALA A 180 -24.31 17.99 -6.88
CA ALA A 180 -25.61 18.49 -6.45
C ALA A 180 -25.64 18.72 -4.93
N SER A 181 -25.04 17.83 -4.14
CA SER A 181 -24.94 17.94 -2.69
C SER A 181 -24.13 19.17 -2.25
N ILE A 182 -23.00 19.42 -2.92
CA ILE A 182 -22.18 20.62 -2.70
C ILE A 182 -22.95 21.88 -3.12
N SER A 183 -23.67 21.81 -4.24
CA SER A 183 -24.50 22.91 -4.76
C SER A 183 -25.60 23.31 -3.78
N THR A 184 -26.37 22.34 -3.28
CA THR A 184 -27.42 22.56 -2.27
C THR A 184 -26.82 23.09 -0.97
N SER A 185 -25.67 22.59 -0.55
CA SER A 185 -24.98 23.06 0.65
C SER A 185 -24.54 24.52 0.51
N SER A 186 -23.97 24.88 -0.65
CA SER A 186 -23.53 26.24 -0.96
C SER A 186 -24.70 27.24 -0.96
N GLN A 187 -25.85 26.85 -1.50
CA GLN A 187 -27.08 27.66 -1.48
C GLN A 187 -27.67 27.83 -0.06
N LYS A 188 -27.73 26.75 0.74
CA LYS A 188 -28.25 26.82 2.12
C LYS A 188 -27.38 27.68 3.04
N ILE A 189 -26.07 27.65 2.79
CA ILE A 189 -25.06 28.47 3.46
C ILE A 189 -25.31 29.96 3.27
N GLU A 190 -25.68 30.38 2.05
CA GLU A 190 -26.06 31.77 1.78
C GLU A 190 -27.28 32.19 2.61
N GLN A 191 -28.22 31.26 2.79
CA GLN A 191 -29.40 31.43 3.66
C GLN A 191 -29.08 31.28 5.17
N LYS A 192 -27.79 31.21 5.57
CA LYS A 192 -27.29 31.04 6.95
C LYS A 192 -27.76 29.79 7.68
N LYS A 193 -28.15 28.72 6.95
CA LYS A 193 -28.46 27.41 7.55
C LYS A 193 -27.25 26.49 7.38
N GLU A 194 -26.79 25.86 8.47
CA GLU A 194 -25.81 24.78 8.39
C GLU A 194 -26.50 23.50 7.91
N VAL A 195 -25.85 22.78 6.99
CA VAL A 195 -26.32 21.45 6.56
C VAL A 195 -25.81 20.43 7.58
N GLY A 196 -26.71 19.89 8.39
CA GLY A 196 -26.35 19.00 9.51
C GLY A 196 -26.58 17.51 9.24
N SER A 197 -27.39 17.14 8.26
CA SER A 197 -27.78 15.75 8.01
C SER A 197 -27.81 15.41 6.51
N LEU A 198 -27.81 14.11 6.20
CA LEU A 198 -27.85 13.63 4.82
C LEU A 198 -29.23 13.83 4.16
N ASP A 199 -30.30 13.90 4.95
CA ASP A 199 -31.67 14.13 4.46
C ASP A 199 -31.85 15.54 3.88
N GLU A 200 -30.89 16.42 4.14
CA GLU A 200 -30.81 17.75 3.60
C GLU A 200 -30.11 17.85 2.23
N LEU A 201 -29.59 16.73 1.73
CA LEU A 201 -28.95 16.58 0.42
C LEU A 201 -29.97 16.15 -0.65
N PRO A 202 -29.63 16.28 -1.95
CA PRO A 202 -30.45 15.78 -3.04
C PRO A 202 -30.76 14.29 -2.91
N GLN A 203 -31.88 13.86 -3.49
CA GLN A 203 -32.22 12.44 -3.56
C GLN A 203 -31.11 11.63 -4.24
N LEU A 204 -30.85 10.44 -3.70
CA LEU A 204 -29.84 9.54 -4.24
C LEU A 204 -30.27 9.04 -5.64
N PRO A 205 -29.31 8.90 -6.57
CA PRO A 205 -29.53 8.20 -7.84
C PRO A 205 -30.02 6.75 -7.62
N ALA A 206 -30.79 6.19 -8.56
CA ALA A 206 -31.39 4.86 -8.41
C ALA A 206 -30.36 3.72 -8.30
N ASP A 207 -29.17 3.92 -8.85
CA ASP A 207 -28.01 3.02 -8.84
C ASP A 207 -27.14 3.15 -7.58
N ILE A 208 -27.46 4.08 -6.68
CA ILE A 208 -26.75 4.30 -5.41
C ILE A 208 -27.74 4.15 -4.26
N LYS A 209 -27.40 3.31 -3.30
CA LYS A 209 -28.29 3.02 -2.16
C LYS A 209 -27.58 3.33 -0.85
N LYS A 210 -28.34 3.68 0.18
CA LYS A 210 -27.80 3.76 1.54
C LYS A 210 -27.61 2.34 2.08
N ALA A 211 -26.49 2.06 2.72
CA ALA A 211 -26.23 0.76 3.33
C ALA A 211 -27.21 0.54 4.48
N THR A 212 -28.14 -0.41 4.30
CA THR A 212 -29.08 -0.83 5.35
C THR A 212 -28.62 -2.10 6.06
N GLU A 213 -27.96 -2.99 5.32
CA GLU A 213 -27.38 -4.23 5.84
C GLU A 213 -25.86 -4.10 5.81
N LEU A 214 -25.24 -4.17 6.99
CA LEU A 214 -23.79 -4.11 7.09
C LEU A 214 -23.19 -5.46 6.71
N ARG A 215 -22.15 -5.44 5.87
CA ARG A 215 -21.44 -6.62 5.40
C ARG A 215 -19.94 -6.45 5.57
N LYS A 216 -19.26 -7.56 5.82
CA LYS A 216 -17.82 -7.66 5.57
C LYS A 216 -17.60 -7.67 4.05
N GLY A 217 -16.41 -7.28 3.59
CA GLY A 217 -16.00 -7.53 2.21
C GLY A 217 -16.13 -9.02 1.88
N ASN A 218 -16.31 -9.36 0.61
CA ASN A 218 -16.50 -10.74 0.19
C ASN A 218 -15.30 -11.62 0.60
N GLU A 219 -15.52 -12.58 1.52
CA GLU A 219 -14.47 -13.53 1.96
C GLU A 219 -13.98 -14.41 0.81
N GLN A 220 -14.80 -14.63 -0.22
CA GLN A 220 -14.46 -15.32 -1.48
C GLN A 220 -13.86 -14.40 -2.55
N SER A 221 -13.52 -13.15 -2.23
CA SER A 221 -12.80 -12.29 -3.17
C SER A 221 -11.50 -12.98 -3.59
N LEU A 222 -11.20 -12.95 -4.90
CA LEU A 222 -9.93 -13.41 -5.47
C LEU A 222 -8.72 -12.60 -4.97
N ASN A 223 -8.92 -11.63 -4.07
CA ASN A 223 -7.86 -10.86 -3.46
C ASN A 223 -7.00 -11.78 -2.57
N PRO A 224 -5.71 -11.99 -2.89
CA PRO A 224 -4.83 -12.85 -2.11
C PRO A 224 -4.40 -12.22 -0.79
N TYR A 225 -4.70 -10.94 -0.55
CA TYR A 225 -4.19 -10.18 0.59
C TYR A 225 -5.17 -10.16 1.78
N ASN A 226 -4.61 -10.21 2.99
CA ASN A 226 -5.36 -10.08 4.25
C ASN A 226 -5.78 -8.64 4.49
N THR A 227 -6.82 -8.48 5.31
CA THR A 227 -7.33 -7.18 5.74
C THR A 227 -7.04 -7.00 7.23
N PHE A 228 -6.78 -5.76 7.64
CA PHE A 228 -6.17 -5.50 8.94
C PHE A 228 -7.24 -5.14 9.98
N ASP A 229 -7.59 -6.09 10.86
CA ASP A 229 -8.45 -5.85 12.02
C ASP A 229 -7.64 -6.09 13.31
N ARG A 230 -7.03 -5.02 13.85
CA ARG A 230 -6.22 -5.10 15.08
C ARG A 230 -7.07 -5.40 16.32
N GLN A 231 -8.38 -5.19 16.30
CA GLN A 231 -9.22 -5.48 17.47
C GLN A 231 -9.37 -6.98 17.75
N ARG A 232 -9.09 -7.85 16.76
CA ARG A 232 -9.03 -9.31 16.94
C ARG A 232 -7.69 -9.83 17.48
N ALA A 233 -6.65 -9.00 17.51
CA ALA A 233 -5.30 -9.40 17.91
C ALA A 233 -5.09 -9.29 19.43
N LEU A 234 -5.36 -10.37 20.17
CA LEU A 234 -5.09 -10.41 21.62
C LEU A 234 -3.72 -11.00 21.97
N ASN A 235 -3.17 -11.86 21.11
CA ASN A 235 -1.93 -12.59 21.43
C ASN A 235 -0.75 -12.01 20.66
N LYS A 236 0.35 -11.79 21.39
CA LYS A 236 1.63 -11.36 20.86
C LYS A 236 2.67 -12.43 21.11
N ASP A 237 3.59 -12.58 20.16
CA ASP A 237 4.74 -13.44 20.34
C ASP A 237 5.68 -12.88 21.42
N LYS A 238 6.71 -13.65 21.77
CA LYS A 238 7.71 -13.24 22.78
C LYS A 238 8.47 -11.94 22.45
N PHE A 239 8.36 -11.44 21.22
CA PHE A 239 8.99 -10.19 20.77
C PHE A 239 8.00 -9.03 20.66
N GLY A 240 6.70 -9.28 20.78
CA GLY A 240 5.66 -8.27 20.74
C GLY A 240 4.97 -8.13 19.38
N ASN A 241 5.29 -8.96 18.39
CA ASN A 241 4.54 -9.04 17.13
C ASN A 241 3.22 -9.75 17.35
N ILE A 242 2.18 -9.38 16.60
CA ILE A 242 0.90 -10.07 16.64
C ILE A 242 1.06 -11.51 16.13
N GLU A 243 0.54 -12.50 16.87
CA GLU A 243 0.56 -13.91 16.44
C GLU A 243 -0.52 -14.22 15.38
N GLY A 244 -0.24 -15.19 14.51
CA GLY A 244 -1.19 -15.69 13.50
C GLY A 244 -0.90 -15.24 12.07
N SER A 245 -1.30 -16.07 11.10
CA SER A 245 -1.08 -15.84 9.67
C SER A 245 -2.07 -14.82 9.06
N ASP A 246 -3.19 -14.55 9.74
CA ASP A 246 -4.16 -13.50 9.38
C ASP A 246 -3.55 -12.08 9.37
N PHE A 247 -2.39 -11.91 10.02
CA PHE A 247 -1.66 -10.64 10.08
C PHE A 247 -0.43 -10.61 9.17
N ASP A 248 -0.24 -11.65 8.35
CA ASP A 248 0.67 -11.58 7.20
C ASP A 248 0.00 -10.79 6.06
N LEU A 249 0.77 -10.31 5.10
CA LEU A 249 0.25 -9.56 3.95
C LEU A 249 -0.73 -10.42 3.13
N ALA A 250 -0.42 -11.70 2.94
CA ALA A 250 -1.21 -12.63 2.13
C ALA A 250 -1.93 -13.67 2.98
N LYS A 251 -3.11 -14.09 2.51
CA LYS A 251 -3.85 -15.24 3.03
C LYS A 251 -3.05 -16.52 2.82
N ASP A 252 -3.26 -17.51 3.68
CA ASP A 252 -2.66 -18.84 3.50
C ASP A 252 -3.18 -19.49 2.21
N GLY A 253 -2.30 -20.17 1.48
CA GLY A 253 -2.61 -20.78 0.18
C GLY A 253 -2.93 -19.82 -0.97
N ALA A 254 -2.89 -18.50 -0.77
CA ALA A 254 -3.33 -17.51 -1.76
C ALA A 254 -2.57 -17.55 -3.09
N PHE A 255 -1.35 -18.10 -3.08
CA PHE A 255 -0.48 -18.23 -4.25
C PHE A 255 -0.28 -19.69 -4.67
N GLU A 256 -1.25 -20.57 -4.42
CA GLU A 256 -1.25 -21.91 -5.00
C GLU A 256 -1.08 -21.84 -6.54
N GLY A 257 -0.16 -22.64 -7.08
CA GLY A 257 0.21 -22.62 -8.50
C GLY A 257 1.26 -21.56 -8.89
N TYR A 258 1.71 -20.71 -7.95
CA TYR A 258 2.83 -19.79 -8.19
C TYR A 258 4.16 -20.45 -7.82
N GLN A 259 5.16 -20.28 -8.69
CA GLN A 259 6.50 -20.87 -8.53
C GLN A 259 7.56 -19.79 -8.29
N ILE A 260 8.48 -20.05 -7.37
CA ILE A 260 9.65 -19.23 -7.03
C ILE A 260 10.91 -20.00 -7.44
N ALA A 261 11.73 -19.40 -8.29
CA ALA A 261 13.09 -19.89 -8.56
C ALA A 261 14.06 -19.35 -7.52
N ILE A 262 14.90 -20.21 -6.91
CA ILE A 262 15.86 -19.81 -5.88
C ILE A 262 17.26 -20.29 -6.25
N LEU A 263 18.15 -19.33 -6.53
CA LEU A 263 19.59 -19.54 -6.67
C LEU A 263 20.23 -19.34 -5.29
N HIS A 264 20.37 -20.42 -4.52
CA HIS A 264 20.97 -20.41 -3.20
C HIS A 264 22.48 -20.69 -3.33
N LEU A 265 23.26 -19.65 -3.65
CA LEU A 265 24.67 -19.80 -3.98
C LEU A 265 25.57 -19.93 -2.75
N TYR A 266 25.25 -19.23 -1.65
CA TYR A 266 25.98 -19.40 -0.38
C TYR A 266 25.33 -20.47 0.51
N THR A 267 25.96 -21.65 0.62
CA THR A 267 25.50 -22.73 1.51
C THR A 267 26.45 -22.98 2.69
N GLY A 268 27.32 -22.01 3.00
CA GLY A 268 28.26 -22.08 4.11
C GLY A 268 27.56 -22.14 5.48
N GLU A 269 28.33 -22.43 6.53
CA GLU A 269 27.88 -22.31 7.93
C GLU A 269 26.60 -23.11 8.28
N GLY A 270 26.29 -24.15 7.50
CA GLY A 270 25.10 -24.98 7.71
C GLY A 270 23.80 -24.28 7.34
N PHE A 271 23.81 -23.36 6.37
CA PHE A 271 22.60 -22.69 5.87
C PHE A 271 21.58 -23.67 5.29
N ASP A 272 20.67 -24.12 6.15
CA ASP A 272 19.51 -24.95 5.82
C ASP A 272 18.27 -24.07 5.52
N PHE A 273 17.93 -23.94 4.23
CA PHE A 273 16.82 -23.10 3.75
C PHE A 273 15.40 -23.62 4.10
N LYS A 274 15.28 -24.70 4.89
CA LYS A 274 13.98 -25.31 5.23
C LYS A 274 12.99 -24.37 5.90
N ALA A 275 13.46 -23.46 6.75
CA ALA A 275 12.58 -22.54 7.47
C ALA A 275 11.94 -21.49 6.54
N PRO A 276 12.70 -20.78 5.68
CA PRO A 276 12.14 -19.99 4.58
C PRO A 276 11.20 -20.80 3.66
N GLU A 277 11.59 -22.00 3.25
CA GLU A 277 10.79 -22.87 2.37
C GLU A 277 9.42 -23.20 2.97
N ARG A 278 9.36 -23.57 4.26
CA ARG A 278 8.09 -23.82 4.96
C ARG A 278 7.19 -22.59 4.99
N ALA A 279 7.77 -21.41 5.25
CA ALA A 279 7.01 -20.16 5.30
C ALA A 279 6.42 -19.80 3.93
N LEU A 280 7.16 -20.03 2.85
CA LEU A 280 6.67 -19.81 1.49
C LEU A 280 5.56 -20.80 1.11
N HIS A 281 5.70 -22.08 1.49
CA HIS A 281 4.66 -23.09 1.29
C HIS A 281 3.34 -22.77 2.01
N GLU A 282 3.39 -22.18 3.20
CA GLU A 282 2.21 -21.72 3.95
C GLU A 282 1.34 -20.76 3.10
N LYS A 283 1.96 -19.95 2.25
CA LYS A 283 1.27 -19.02 1.32
C LYS A 283 0.94 -19.63 -0.04
N GLY A 284 1.20 -20.92 -0.24
CA GLY A 284 0.87 -21.67 -1.46
C GLY A 284 1.97 -21.67 -2.53
N PHE A 285 3.11 -21.02 -2.30
CA PHE A 285 4.21 -21.04 -3.26
C PHE A 285 4.83 -22.44 -3.37
N SER A 286 5.25 -22.77 -4.58
CA SER A 286 6.15 -23.90 -4.85
C SER A 286 7.54 -23.38 -5.20
N ILE A 287 8.58 -24.14 -4.87
CA ILE A 287 9.97 -23.70 -4.98
C ILE A 287 10.75 -24.60 -5.93
N HIS A 288 11.51 -23.97 -6.83
CA HIS A 288 12.57 -24.63 -7.57
C HIS A 288 13.91 -24.06 -7.11
N ARG A 289 14.70 -24.85 -6.37
CA ARG A 289 15.92 -24.40 -5.70
C ARG A 289 17.16 -25.12 -6.22
N TRP A 290 18.17 -24.34 -6.57
CA TRP A 290 19.53 -24.83 -6.79
C TRP A 290 20.42 -24.36 -5.65
N ALA A 291 21.25 -25.25 -5.11
CA ALA A 291 22.09 -25.01 -3.96
C ALA A 291 23.57 -25.12 -4.34
N ASP A 292 24.38 -24.22 -3.76
CA ASP A 292 25.83 -24.05 -3.97
C ASP A 292 26.22 -23.60 -5.38
N ASN A 293 25.73 -24.26 -6.44
CA ASN A 293 26.04 -23.90 -7.83
C ASN A 293 24.77 -23.59 -8.62
N PRO A 294 24.82 -22.62 -9.56
CA PRO A 294 23.71 -22.38 -10.47
C PRO A 294 23.53 -23.56 -11.44
N PRO A 295 22.33 -23.75 -12.00
CA PRO A 295 22.12 -24.68 -13.10
C PRO A 295 22.82 -24.18 -14.38
N SER A 296 22.64 -24.91 -15.49
CA SER A 296 22.99 -24.35 -16.80
C SER A 296 22.11 -23.15 -17.15
N SER A 297 22.62 -22.21 -17.97
CA SER A 297 21.85 -21.03 -18.40
C SER A 297 20.57 -21.42 -19.17
N SER A 298 20.63 -22.49 -19.96
CA SER A 298 19.47 -23.05 -20.66
C SER A 298 18.40 -23.59 -19.71
N GLU A 299 18.80 -24.32 -18.67
CA GLU A 299 17.88 -24.84 -17.65
C GLU A 299 17.26 -23.70 -16.84
N LEU A 300 18.07 -22.72 -16.40
CA LEU A 300 17.57 -21.54 -15.70
C LEU A 300 16.49 -20.83 -16.52
N LYS A 301 16.77 -20.58 -17.79
CA LYS A 301 15.81 -19.92 -18.69
C LYS A 301 14.50 -20.68 -18.79
N HIS A 302 14.55 -22.00 -18.94
CA HIS A 302 13.36 -22.83 -19.07
C HIS A 302 12.51 -22.82 -17.78
N VAL A 303 13.13 -22.97 -16.61
CA VAL A 303 12.41 -22.93 -15.32
C VAL A 303 11.78 -21.56 -15.08
N LEU A 304 12.43 -20.48 -15.50
CA LEU A 304 11.89 -19.12 -15.34
C LEU A 304 10.63 -18.86 -16.16
N GLU A 305 10.31 -19.66 -17.18
CA GLU A 305 9.07 -19.52 -17.96
C GLU A 305 7.81 -19.73 -17.10
N THR A 306 7.87 -20.62 -16.11
CA THR A 306 6.74 -20.92 -15.21
C THR A 306 6.74 -20.04 -13.95
N CYS A 307 7.91 -19.53 -13.56
CA CYS A 307 8.09 -18.79 -12.32
C CYS A 307 7.42 -17.41 -12.32
N CYS A 308 7.05 -16.96 -11.12
CA CYS A 308 6.54 -15.60 -10.89
C CYS A 308 7.63 -14.66 -10.35
N GLN A 309 8.68 -15.21 -9.74
CA GLN A 309 9.79 -14.46 -9.17
C GLN A 309 11.06 -15.31 -9.10
N LEU A 310 12.22 -14.66 -9.02
CA LEU A 310 13.53 -15.28 -8.80
C LEU A 310 14.20 -14.65 -7.58
N TRP A 311 14.75 -15.51 -6.72
CA TRP A 311 15.56 -15.12 -5.56
C TRP A 311 16.99 -15.55 -5.79
N LEU A 312 17.95 -14.70 -5.47
CA LEU A 312 19.36 -15.01 -5.48
C LEU A 312 19.93 -14.73 -4.10
N ILE A 313 20.59 -15.73 -3.52
CA ILE A 313 21.37 -15.61 -2.29
C ILE A 313 22.83 -15.71 -2.69
N SER A 314 23.50 -14.58 -2.67
CA SER A 314 24.85 -14.44 -3.21
C SER A 314 25.90 -15.09 -2.32
N ASP A 315 27.03 -15.44 -2.93
CA ASP A 315 28.25 -15.88 -2.26
C ASP A 315 29.36 -14.83 -2.40
N THR A 316 30.54 -15.11 -1.86
CA THR A 316 31.78 -14.32 -1.92
C THR A 316 32.31 -14.17 -3.35
N TYR A 317 32.21 -15.22 -4.16
CA TYR A 317 32.78 -15.27 -5.50
C TYR A 317 31.67 -15.39 -6.53
N PRO A 318 31.75 -14.68 -7.67
CA PRO A 318 30.76 -14.81 -8.73
C PRO A 318 30.65 -16.26 -9.22
N LYS A 319 29.45 -16.84 -9.13
CA LYS A 319 29.14 -18.17 -9.69
C LYS A 319 28.32 -18.06 -10.98
N LEU A 320 27.69 -16.91 -11.25
CA LEU A 320 26.91 -16.70 -12.47
C LEU A 320 27.78 -16.26 -13.64
N SER A 321 27.53 -16.88 -14.81
CA SER A 321 28.08 -16.37 -16.07
C SER A 321 27.27 -15.17 -16.59
N GLN A 322 27.83 -14.43 -17.55
CA GLN A 322 27.13 -13.31 -18.19
C GLN A 322 25.76 -13.72 -18.78
N GLN A 323 25.66 -14.93 -19.34
CA GLN A 323 24.40 -15.45 -19.88
C GLN A 323 23.33 -15.61 -18.79
N HIS A 324 23.70 -16.05 -17.59
CA HIS A 324 22.75 -16.15 -16.48
C HIS A 324 22.25 -14.76 -16.07
N ILE A 325 23.16 -13.80 -15.95
CA ILE A 325 22.82 -12.40 -15.60
C ILE A 325 21.86 -11.81 -16.64
N ASP A 326 22.11 -12.04 -17.93
CA ASP A 326 21.24 -11.57 -19.03
C ASP A 326 19.84 -12.17 -18.91
N ILE A 327 19.73 -13.49 -18.70
CA ILE A 327 18.44 -14.19 -18.51
C ILE A 327 17.67 -13.63 -17.31
N ILE A 328 18.33 -13.39 -16.18
CA ILE A 328 17.69 -12.86 -14.97
C ILE A 328 17.20 -11.43 -15.22
N CYS A 329 17.99 -10.60 -15.91
CA CYS A 329 17.58 -9.25 -16.28
C CYS A 329 16.36 -9.25 -17.19
N ASP A 330 16.32 -10.13 -18.20
CA ASP A 330 15.17 -10.28 -19.11
C ASP A 330 13.92 -10.75 -18.37
N PHE A 331 14.07 -11.73 -17.48
CA PHE A 331 13.00 -12.21 -16.61
C PHE A 331 12.41 -11.08 -15.76
N TYR A 332 13.24 -10.30 -15.08
CA TYR A 332 12.81 -9.13 -14.31
C TYR A 332 12.16 -8.06 -15.19
N ASN A 333 12.75 -7.75 -16.35
CA ASN A 333 12.22 -6.75 -17.28
C ASN A 333 10.86 -7.15 -17.89
N SER A 334 10.51 -8.45 -17.89
CA SER A 334 9.19 -8.94 -18.28
C SER A 334 8.09 -8.65 -17.23
N GLY A 335 8.44 -8.09 -16.06
CA GLY A 335 7.50 -7.73 -14.99
C GLY A 335 7.53 -8.64 -13.77
N LYS A 336 8.40 -9.65 -13.77
CA LYS A 336 8.51 -10.66 -12.71
C LYS A 336 9.29 -10.14 -11.50
N GLY A 337 9.01 -10.69 -10.32
CA GLY A 337 9.67 -10.27 -9.09
C GLY A 337 11.13 -10.70 -9.03
N LEU A 338 11.99 -9.85 -8.46
CA LEU A 338 13.39 -10.15 -8.21
C LEU A 338 13.76 -9.91 -6.74
N TYR A 339 14.38 -10.90 -6.10
CA TYR A 339 14.90 -10.75 -4.74
C TYR A 339 16.40 -11.04 -4.72
N LEU A 340 17.21 -10.01 -4.49
CA LEU A 340 18.66 -10.14 -4.37
C LEU A 340 19.06 -10.06 -2.89
N TRP A 341 19.66 -11.12 -2.41
CA TRP A 341 20.19 -11.24 -1.06
C TRP A 341 21.72 -11.21 -1.12
N GLY A 342 22.30 -10.31 -0.35
CA GLY A 342 23.70 -10.33 0.02
C GLY A 342 23.86 -10.37 1.53
N ASP A 343 25.10 -10.41 1.97
CA ASP A 343 25.52 -10.14 3.35
C ASP A 343 26.78 -9.27 3.30
N ASN A 344 27.39 -8.99 4.45
CA ASN A 344 28.62 -8.21 4.57
C ASN A 344 29.70 -8.56 3.53
N ASP A 345 30.56 -7.59 3.22
CA ASP A 345 31.69 -7.79 2.32
C ASP A 345 32.47 -9.07 2.70
N PRO A 346 32.68 -10.03 1.78
CA PRO A 346 32.40 -10.00 0.32
C PRO A 346 31.13 -10.76 -0.17
N PHE A 347 30.16 -11.12 0.68
CA PHE A 347 29.07 -12.06 0.40
C PHE A 347 27.90 -11.51 -0.46
N HIS A 348 28.20 -10.77 -1.53
CA HIS A 348 27.20 -10.14 -2.40
C HIS A 348 27.59 -10.11 -3.88
N ALA A 349 28.63 -10.86 -4.29
CA ALA A 349 29.21 -10.81 -5.63
C ALA A 349 28.22 -10.94 -6.81
N ASP A 350 27.35 -11.95 -6.80
CA ASP A 350 26.37 -12.17 -7.88
C ASP A 350 25.14 -11.26 -7.74
N ALA A 351 24.78 -10.88 -6.51
CA ALA A 351 23.73 -9.89 -6.26
C ALA A 351 24.12 -8.53 -6.87
N ASP A 352 25.35 -8.07 -6.60
CA ASP A 352 25.92 -6.84 -7.14
C ASP A 352 26.03 -6.87 -8.66
N ALA A 353 26.43 -8.00 -9.25
CA ALA A 353 26.49 -8.15 -10.70
C ALA A 353 25.14 -7.87 -11.38
N ILE A 354 24.04 -8.29 -10.75
CA ILE A 354 22.67 -8.07 -11.25
C ILE A 354 22.18 -6.66 -10.90
N SER A 355 22.35 -6.21 -9.64
CA SER A 355 21.86 -4.90 -9.21
C SER A 355 22.58 -3.76 -9.92
N ARG A 356 23.88 -3.89 -10.19
CA ARG A 356 24.64 -2.92 -10.99
C ARG A 356 24.10 -2.82 -12.40
N LYS A 357 23.80 -3.96 -13.02
CA LYS A 357 23.29 -3.99 -14.40
C LYS A 357 21.87 -3.43 -14.52
N LEU A 358 21.00 -3.73 -13.56
CA LEU A 358 19.60 -3.30 -13.60
C LEU A 358 19.39 -1.89 -13.06
N PHE A 359 20.15 -1.50 -12.04
CA PHE A 359 19.85 -0.33 -11.22
C PHE A 359 21.04 0.59 -10.98
N GLY A 360 22.26 0.17 -11.32
CA GLY A 360 23.48 0.98 -11.12
C GLY A 360 23.90 1.12 -9.66
N ILE A 361 23.52 0.18 -8.79
CA ILE A 361 23.90 0.17 -7.36
C ILE A 361 24.55 -1.15 -6.96
N ASP A 362 25.44 -1.06 -5.98
CA ASP A 362 26.20 -2.16 -5.37
C ASP A 362 26.00 -2.13 -3.84
N MET A 363 26.17 -3.27 -3.20
CA MET A 363 26.28 -3.42 -1.75
C MET A 363 27.69 -3.04 -1.27
N SER A 364 27.82 -2.73 0.02
CA SER A 364 29.13 -2.52 0.66
C SER A 364 29.04 -2.71 2.17
N GLY A 365 30.18 -2.82 2.84
CA GLY A 365 30.25 -2.73 4.30
C GLY A 365 30.17 -4.08 5.00
N CYS A 366 30.54 -4.06 6.28
CA CYS A 366 30.65 -5.26 7.13
C CYS A 366 30.17 -4.94 8.54
N GLU A 367 28.91 -4.50 8.63
CA GLU A 367 28.31 -4.12 9.90
C GLU A 367 27.95 -5.35 10.72
N MET A 368 28.20 -5.28 12.02
CA MET A 368 27.69 -6.25 12.98
C MET A 368 26.29 -5.81 13.39
N GLY A 369 25.27 -6.56 12.96
CA GLY A 369 23.89 -6.33 13.35
C GLY A 369 23.56 -7.08 14.64
N ASN A 370 22.81 -8.17 14.49
CA ASN A 370 22.28 -9.02 15.54
C ASN A 370 21.34 -8.27 16.52
N LYS A 371 20.55 -7.34 16.01
CA LYS A 371 19.52 -6.61 16.77
C LYS A 371 18.11 -6.92 16.30
N ILE A 372 17.18 -6.70 17.22
CA ILE A 372 15.75 -6.59 16.92
C ILE A 372 15.44 -5.11 16.72
N LEU A 373 15.02 -4.79 15.51
CA LEU A 373 14.63 -3.46 15.10
C LEU A 373 13.15 -3.25 15.36
N THR A 374 12.76 -2.00 15.57
CA THR A 374 11.37 -1.58 15.80
C THR A 374 10.87 -0.77 14.62
N LYS A 375 9.56 -0.83 14.40
CA LYS A 375 8.88 0.07 13.46
C LYS A 375 9.04 1.52 13.92
N LYS A 376 9.49 2.40 13.03
CA LYS A 376 9.71 3.83 13.30
C LYS A 376 9.17 4.70 12.18
N ASP A 377 8.71 5.89 12.55
CA ASP A 377 8.30 6.92 11.59
C ASP A 377 9.49 7.69 10.98
N SER A 378 10.73 7.49 11.47
CA SER A 378 11.93 8.21 10.97
C SER A 378 13.21 7.36 10.93
N SER A 379 14.08 7.69 9.96
CA SER A 379 15.20 6.87 9.46
C SER A 379 16.53 6.94 10.22
N LYS A 380 16.66 7.76 11.27
CA LYS A 380 17.99 8.16 11.80
C LYS A 380 18.57 7.29 12.93
N ALA A 381 17.89 6.24 13.40
CA ALA A 381 18.31 5.51 14.61
C ALA A 381 18.12 3.99 14.55
N GLY A 382 18.24 3.40 13.36
CA GLY A 382 17.96 1.98 13.08
C GLY A 382 16.49 1.60 13.29
N GLY A 383 15.93 0.81 12.38
CA GLY A 383 14.48 0.58 12.36
C GLY A 383 13.95 0.36 10.95
N PHE A 384 12.64 0.10 10.85
CA PHE A 384 11.97 -0.06 9.58
C PHE A 384 10.70 0.78 9.52
N ILE A 385 10.26 1.11 8.31
CA ILE A 385 9.06 1.92 8.07
C ILE A 385 7.86 1.02 7.72
N GLU A 386 6.67 1.63 7.68
CA GLU A 386 5.50 0.94 7.16
C GLU A 386 5.62 0.72 5.65
N HIS A 387 5.46 -0.53 5.23
CA HIS A 387 5.46 -0.97 3.84
C HIS A 387 4.72 -2.31 3.73
N ALA A 388 4.22 -2.67 2.55
CA ALA A 388 3.55 -3.97 2.35
C ALA A 388 4.45 -5.17 2.76
N VAL A 389 5.76 -5.07 2.52
CA VAL A 389 6.74 -6.09 2.93
C VAL A 389 6.88 -6.17 4.47
N THR A 390 6.71 -5.07 5.19
CA THR A 390 6.77 -5.02 6.66
C THR A 390 5.37 -5.09 7.31
N PHE A 391 4.34 -5.42 6.53
CA PHE A 391 2.95 -5.48 6.98
C PHE A 391 2.79 -6.41 8.19
N GLY A 392 2.11 -5.92 9.23
CA GLY A 392 1.86 -6.67 10.46
C GLY A 392 3.10 -6.92 11.32
N ILE A 393 4.24 -6.29 11.04
CA ILE A 393 5.48 -6.44 11.82
C ILE A 393 5.68 -5.19 12.69
N ASP A 394 5.85 -5.38 13.99
CA ASP A 394 6.22 -4.33 14.94
C ASP A 394 7.70 -4.45 15.35
N PHE A 395 8.26 -5.68 15.30
CA PHE A 395 9.64 -6.03 15.62
C PHE A 395 10.23 -6.96 14.57
N LEU A 396 11.39 -6.60 14.00
CA LEU A 396 12.06 -7.34 12.93
C LEU A 396 13.53 -7.61 13.26
N TYR A 397 13.99 -8.84 13.09
CA TYR A 397 15.40 -9.19 13.22
C TYR A 397 16.22 -8.78 11.99
N GLU A 398 17.33 -8.08 12.21
CA GLU A 398 18.12 -7.52 11.09
C GLU A 398 19.14 -8.47 10.48
N GLY A 399 19.40 -9.65 11.06
CA GLY A 399 20.51 -10.52 10.63
C GLY A 399 21.72 -10.36 11.53
N ILE A 400 22.74 -11.22 11.42
CA ILE A 400 23.95 -11.15 12.25
C ILE A 400 24.93 -10.13 11.68
N THR A 401 25.14 -10.19 10.38
CA THR A 401 26.00 -9.27 9.62
C THR A 401 25.17 -8.60 8.54
N ILE A 402 25.58 -7.39 8.17
CA ILE A 402 24.81 -6.51 7.28
C ILE A 402 25.74 -5.83 6.29
N ALA A 403 25.37 -5.89 5.02
CA ALA A 403 25.78 -4.96 3.98
C ALA A 403 24.75 -3.83 3.84
N GLN A 404 25.25 -2.67 3.47
CA GLN A 404 24.47 -1.45 3.27
C GLN A 404 24.36 -1.10 1.78
N PHE A 405 23.33 -0.32 1.46
CA PHE A 405 23.07 0.23 0.14
C PHE A 405 23.33 1.74 0.13
N PRO A 406 23.85 2.29 -0.99
CA PRO A 406 23.89 3.73 -1.18
C PRO A 406 22.46 4.29 -1.25
N HIS A 407 22.29 5.54 -0.81
CA HIS A 407 21.05 6.26 -1.08
C HIS A 407 20.83 6.40 -2.59
N HIS A 408 19.65 6.02 -3.06
CA HIS A 408 19.34 6.05 -4.48
C HIS A 408 17.87 6.42 -4.71
N ASN A 409 17.60 7.37 -5.62
CA ASN A 409 16.27 7.94 -5.84
C ASN A 409 15.24 6.96 -6.42
N LEU A 410 15.71 5.85 -7.01
CA LEU A 410 14.81 4.80 -7.54
C LEU A 410 14.32 3.82 -6.47
N PHE A 411 14.92 3.84 -5.28
CA PHE A 411 14.63 2.89 -4.22
C PHE A 411 14.01 3.57 -3.01
N THR A 412 13.07 2.88 -2.40
CA THR A 412 12.59 3.19 -1.05
C THR A 412 13.36 2.33 -0.06
N THR A 413 14.08 2.94 0.87
CA THR A 413 14.66 2.22 2.00
C THR A 413 13.57 1.85 2.98
N ILE A 414 13.32 0.55 3.16
CA ILE A 414 12.29 0.06 4.08
C ILE A 414 12.87 -0.36 5.44
N LEU A 415 14.17 -0.66 5.51
CA LEU A 415 14.87 -0.98 6.75
C LEU A 415 16.26 -0.31 6.77
N TYR A 416 16.55 0.33 7.90
CA TYR A 416 17.86 0.83 8.27
C TYR A 416 18.45 -0.08 9.34
N SER A 417 19.71 -0.50 9.18
CA SER A 417 20.44 -1.30 10.16
C SER A 417 20.48 -0.61 11.52
N SER A 418 20.86 -1.34 12.57
CA SER A 418 21.08 -0.77 13.91
C SER A 418 22.12 0.36 13.93
N GLU A 419 23.05 0.38 12.98
CA GLU A 419 24.02 1.48 12.76
C GLU A 419 23.42 2.66 11.95
N GLY A 420 22.21 2.50 11.43
CA GLY A 420 21.44 3.57 10.76
C GLY A 420 21.64 3.66 9.26
N HIS A 421 22.27 2.66 8.63
CA HIS A 421 22.48 2.65 7.18
C HIS A 421 21.40 1.85 6.43
N PRO A 422 21.07 2.19 5.17
CA PRO A 422 20.08 1.44 4.40
C PRO A 422 20.49 -0.02 4.24
N ALA A 423 19.72 -0.96 4.80
CA ALA A 423 20.04 -2.39 4.76
C ALA A 423 19.02 -3.22 3.98
N ILE A 424 17.81 -2.68 3.76
CA ILE A 424 16.82 -3.26 2.84
C ILE A 424 16.19 -2.15 2.03
N VAL A 425 16.32 -2.27 0.70
CA VAL A 425 15.78 -1.32 -0.26
C VAL A 425 14.84 -2.01 -1.23
N VAL A 426 13.73 -1.34 -1.58
CA VAL A 426 12.75 -1.87 -2.52
C VAL A 426 12.59 -0.95 -3.72
N TYR A 427 12.45 -1.55 -4.89
CA TYR A 427 12.11 -0.88 -6.13
C TYR A 427 10.66 -1.25 -6.48
N ASP A 428 9.79 -0.27 -6.67
CA ASP A 428 8.43 -0.44 -7.18
C ASP A 428 8.13 0.65 -8.19
N ASN A 429 8.48 0.40 -9.45
CA ASN A 429 8.24 1.36 -10.53
C ASN A 429 8.07 0.63 -11.87
N ASN A 430 7.31 1.22 -12.78
CA ASN A 430 7.03 0.67 -14.11
C ASN A 430 6.52 -0.79 -14.06
N ASN A 431 5.68 -1.09 -13.07
CA ASN A 431 5.09 -2.42 -12.86
C ASN A 431 6.13 -3.52 -12.62
N LYS A 432 7.32 -3.16 -12.11
CA LYS A 432 8.38 -4.09 -11.74
C LYS A 432 8.71 -3.92 -10.27
N ARG A 433 8.89 -5.04 -9.58
CA ARG A 433 9.24 -5.06 -8.15
C ARG A 433 10.53 -5.81 -7.91
N ALA A 434 11.42 -5.19 -7.14
CA ALA A 434 12.62 -5.84 -6.64
C ALA A 434 12.85 -5.51 -5.16
N ILE A 435 13.43 -6.47 -4.44
CA ILE A 435 13.94 -6.27 -3.08
C ILE A 435 15.43 -6.59 -3.11
N LEU A 436 16.24 -5.69 -2.56
CA LEU A 436 17.64 -5.94 -2.27
C LEU A 436 17.79 -5.91 -0.75
N ASP A 437 18.27 -7.00 -0.17
CA ASP A 437 18.46 -7.19 1.27
C ASP A 437 19.93 -7.57 1.53
N GLY A 438 20.59 -6.78 2.39
CA GLY A 438 22.00 -6.95 2.71
C GLY A 438 22.27 -7.81 3.93
N GLY A 439 21.30 -8.55 4.48
CA GLY A 439 21.48 -9.35 5.69
C GLY A 439 20.89 -10.76 5.59
N PHE A 440 21.34 -11.57 4.63
CA PHE A 440 20.79 -12.92 4.43
C PHE A 440 20.97 -13.86 5.64
N THR A 441 21.87 -13.56 6.58
CA THR A 441 22.02 -14.36 7.81
C THR A 441 20.71 -14.53 8.58
N LYS A 442 19.75 -13.60 8.44
CA LYS A 442 18.39 -13.77 9.02
C LYS A 442 17.63 -15.00 8.49
N LEU A 443 17.99 -15.51 7.31
CA LEU A 443 17.30 -16.64 6.67
C LEU A 443 17.62 -17.99 7.32
N TYR A 444 18.72 -18.11 8.08
CA TYR A 444 19.13 -19.37 8.70
C TYR A 444 19.69 -19.24 10.11
N CYS A 445 20.22 -18.07 10.48
CA CYS A 445 20.57 -17.76 11.85
C CYS A 445 19.39 -17.08 12.54
N ASN A 446 19.04 -17.56 13.73
CA ASN A 446 18.04 -16.92 14.59
C ASN A 446 16.69 -16.68 13.87
N TRP A 447 16.29 -17.55 12.93
CA TRP A 447 15.07 -17.42 12.12
C TRP A 447 13.81 -17.10 12.94
N ASP A 448 13.63 -17.78 14.07
CA ASP A 448 12.48 -17.59 14.97
C ASP A 448 12.57 -16.29 15.78
N THR A 449 13.49 -15.38 15.44
CA THR A 449 13.65 -14.07 16.08
C THR A 449 12.84 -13.03 15.32
N ALA A 450 11.92 -12.41 16.05
CA ALA A 450 11.16 -11.20 15.71
C ALA A 450 10.81 -11.06 14.22
N GLY A 451 9.64 -11.55 13.81
CA GLY A 451 9.01 -11.15 12.54
C GLY A 451 9.64 -11.70 11.24
N THR A 452 10.78 -12.39 11.28
CA THR A 452 11.50 -12.86 10.07
C THR A 452 10.63 -13.74 9.16
N GLY A 453 9.89 -14.70 9.71
CA GLY A 453 8.99 -15.55 8.91
C GLY A 453 7.88 -14.75 8.22
N ARG A 454 7.27 -13.78 8.90
CA ARG A 454 6.26 -12.88 8.32
C ARG A 454 6.88 -12.00 7.24
N TYR A 455 8.07 -11.44 7.48
CA TYR A 455 8.81 -10.64 6.51
C TYR A 455 9.04 -11.40 5.20
N VAL A 456 9.53 -12.64 5.27
CA VAL A 456 9.79 -13.48 4.09
C VAL A 456 8.49 -13.79 3.33
N LYS A 457 7.40 -14.11 4.04
CA LYS A 457 6.08 -14.35 3.44
C LYS A 457 5.54 -13.11 2.73
N ASN A 458 5.64 -11.95 3.39
CA ASN A 458 5.19 -10.67 2.83
C ASN A 458 6.02 -10.25 1.61
N ALA A 459 7.34 -10.41 1.67
CA ALA A 459 8.25 -10.14 0.56
C ALA A 459 7.87 -10.97 -0.68
N ALA A 460 7.67 -12.28 -0.51
CA ALA A 460 7.24 -13.17 -1.58
C ALA A 460 5.89 -12.76 -2.18
N ALA A 461 4.90 -12.47 -1.33
CA ALA A 461 3.56 -12.06 -1.73
C ALA A 461 3.54 -10.72 -2.48
N TRP A 462 4.38 -9.78 -2.06
CA TRP A 462 4.51 -8.47 -2.69
C TRP A 462 5.20 -8.55 -4.06
N LEU A 463 6.24 -9.38 -4.18
CA LEU A 463 7.00 -9.61 -5.41
C LEU A 463 6.19 -10.30 -6.52
N VAL A 464 5.12 -11.03 -6.20
CA VAL A 464 4.20 -11.61 -7.22
C VAL A 464 3.61 -10.54 -8.12
N ASN A 465 3.44 -9.33 -7.59
CA ASN A 465 2.89 -8.22 -8.34
C ASN A 465 1.49 -8.57 -8.89
N TYR A 466 0.67 -9.18 -8.03
CA TYR A 466 -0.60 -9.81 -8.35
C TYR A 466 -1.57 -8.84 -9.04
N GLU A 467 -1.54 -7.56 -8.64
CA GLU A 467 -2.38 -6.54 -9.25
C GLU A 467 -2.02 -6.20 -10.72
N TYR A 468 -0.86 -6.63 -11.24
CA TYR A 468 -0.53 -6.52 -12.67
C TYR A 468 -0.65 -7.85 -13.40
N PHE A 469 -0.26 -8.96 -12.77
CA PHE A 469 -0.07 -10.25 -13.45
C PHE A 469 -0.96 -11.38 -12.94
N GLY A 470 -1.57 -11.24 -11.77
CA GLY A 470 -2.33 -12.29 -11.09
C GLY A 470 -3.70 -12.60 -11.71
N LYS A 471 -4.36 -11.59 -12.30
CA LYS A 471 -5.67 -11.75 -12.96
C LYS A 471 -5.60 -12.33 -14.39
N ARG A 472 -4.39 -12.58 -14.92
CA ARG A 472 -4.16 -12.97 -16.34
C ARG A 472 -3.76 -14.44 -16.53
N ARG A 473 -3.86 -15.27 -15.51
CA ARG A 473 -3.51 -16.70 -15.57
C ARG A 473 -4.73 -17.59 -15.51
#